data_AF-A0A8T4P6G1-F1
#
_entry.id   AF-A0A8T4P6G1-F1
#
_cell.length_a   1.000
_cell.length_b   1.000
_cell.length_c   1.000
_cell.angle_alpha   90.00
_cell.angle_beta   90.00
_cell.angle_gamma   90.00
#
_symmetry.space_group_name_H-M   'P 1'
#
loop_
_entity.id
_entity.type
_entity.pdbx_description
1 polymer ?
#
loop_
_entity_poly.entity_id
_entity_poly.type
_entity_poly.pdbx_seq_one_letter_code
_entity_poly.pdbx_strand_id
1 'polypeptide(L)'
;MELVVDANIRFAALIKVSATSDLIVDNSLNLSSVEFIFSEFEKYKDLIKEKTERSEEEFERFIEIIQKKIKLIPYEEFEPFIKEAEKISPDPKDTEYLALALKLNCAFWSNDKKLKTQNKVKVYSTEDLKNELKK
;
A
#
# COMPACT_ATOMS: atom_id res chain seq x y z
N MET A 1 -13.64 -3.98 -1.90
CA MET A 1 -12.87 -3.25 -2.94
C MET A 1 -11.45 -3.78 -2.96
N GLU A 2 -10.89 -4.05 -4.14
CA GLU A 2 -9.50 -4.55 -4.27
C GLU A 2 -8.53 -3.40 -4.52
N LEU A 3 -7.44 -3.38 -3.76
CA LEU A 3 -6.45 -2.30 -3.77
C LEU A 3 -5.04 -2.85 -3.68
N VAL A 4 -4.13 -2.29 -4.48
CA VAL A 4 -2.69 -2.37 -4.23
C VAL A 4 -2.29 -1.30 -3.22
N VAL A 5 -1.45 -1.64 -2.25
CA VAL A 5 -1.04 -0.73 -1.17
C VAL A 5 0.46 -0.43 -1.29
N ASP A 6 0.79 0.85 -1.22
CA ASP A 6 2.16 1.36 -1.14
C ASP A 6 2.79 1.10 0.26
N ALA A 7 4.09 0.83 0.31
CA ALA A 7 4.90 0.84 1.53
C ALA A 7 4.65 2.06 2.41
N ASN A 8 4.51 3.25 1.82
CA ASN A 8 4.28 4.49 2.57
C ASN A 8 2.95 4.48 3.34
N ILE A 9 1.90 3.90 2.76
CA ILE A 9 0.59 3.76 3.42
C ILE A 9 0.72 2.82 4.61
N ARG A 10 1.44 1.71 4.44
CA ARG A 10 1.72 0.78 5.52
C ARG A 10 2.51 1.44 6.64
N PHE A 11 3.56 2.20 6.34
CA PHE A 11 4.34 2.92 7.33
C PHE A 11 3.50 3.98 8.07
N ALA A 12 2.70 4.75 7.34
CA ALA A 12 1.81 5.74 7.94
C ALA A 12 0.79 5.11 8.91
N ALA A 13 0.23 3.96 8.54
CA ALA A 13 -0.67 3.20 9.42
C ALA A 13 0.06 2.70 10.69
N LEU A 14 1.31 2.28 10.56
CA LEU A 14 2.14 1.76 11.65
C LEU A 14 2.67 2.82 12.62
N ILE A 15 2.90 4.04 12.15
CA ILE A 15 3.43 5.15 12.97
C ILE A 15 2.37 5.70 13.94
N LYS A 16 1.13 5.92 13.49
CA LYS A 16 0.10 6.52 14.33
C LYS A 16 -1.29 5.95 14.08
N VAL A 17 -2.13 6.03 15.10
CA VAL A 17 -3.57 5.77 14.95
C VAL A 17 -4.18 6.89 14.11
N SER A 18 -4.68 6.55 12.94
CA SER A 18 -5.18 7.50 11.96
C SER A 18 -6.18 6.84 11.02
N ALA A 19 -6.85 7.63 10.18
CA ALA A 19 -7.74 7.06 9.18
C ALA A 19 -7.04 6.03 8.26
N THR A 20 -5.73 6.17 8.02
CA THR A 20 -4.96 5.16 7.28
C THR A 20 -4.85 3.85 8.05
N SER A 21 -4.65 3.89 9.38
CA SER A 21 -4.61 2.67 10.20
C SER A 21 -5.99 2.02 10.35
N ASP A 22 -7.07 2.80 10.31
CA ASP A 22 -8.43 2.25 10.36
C ASP A 22 -8.77 1.56 9.03
N LEU A 23 -8.45 2.20 7.91
CA LEU A 23 -8.69 1.66 6.57
C LEU A 23 -7.86 0.41 6.28
N ILE A 24 -6.59 0.36 6.71
CA ILE A 24 -5.72 -0.78 6.37
C ILE A 24 -6.21 -2.10 6.97
N VAL A 25 -6.95 -2.03 8.07
CA VAL A 25 -7.54 -3.21 8.74
C VAL A 25 -9.02 -3.40 8.38
N ASP A 26 -9.58 -2.56 7.52
CA ASP A 26 -10.98 -2.61 7.14
C ASP A 26 -11.29 -3.89 6.33
N ASN A 27 -12.31 -4.62 6.76
CA ASN A 27 -12.70 -5.88 6.12
C ASN A 27 -13.35 -5.72 4.75
N SER A 28 -13.84 -4.53 4.41
CA SER A 28 -14.36 -4.21 3.08
C SER A 28 -13.25 -4.04 2.04
N LEU A 29 -11.99 -3.86 2.48
CA LEU A 29 -10.83 -3.69 1.62
C LEU A 29 -10.01 -4.98 1.51
N ASN A 30 -9.77 -5.41 0.29
CA ASN A 30 -8.86 -6.50 -0.05
C ASN A 30 -7.54 -5.87 -0.50
N LEU A 31 -6.52 -5.99 0.33
CA LEU A 31 -5.25 -5.30 0.13
C LEU A 31 -4.22 -6.28 -0.45
N SER A 32 -3.52 -5.86 -1.50
CA SER A 32 -2.40 -6.60 -2.08
C SER A 32 -1.16 -5.70 -2.17
N SER A 33 0.02 -6.31 -2.18
CA SER A 33 1.28 -5.59 -2.37
C SER A 33 2.34 -6.49 -2.99
N VAL A 34 3.41 -5.89 -3.50
CA VAL A 34 4.61 -6.60 -3.95
C VAL A 34 5.30 -7.30 -2.79
N GLU A 35 5.89 -8.47 -3.03
CA GLU A 35 6.56 -9.29 -2.00
C GLU A 35 7.69 -8.56 -1.25
N PHE A 36 8.43 -7.70 -1.95
CA PHE A 36 9.60 -7.00 -1.42
C PHE A 36 9.26 -5.88 -0.42
N ILE A 37 7.98 -5.54 -0.24
CA ILE A 37 7.53 -4.55 0.74
C ILE A 37 7.95 -4.91 2.17
N PHE A 38 8.13 -6.21 2.47
CA PHE A 38 8.58 -6.67 3.78
C PHE A 38 10.07 -6.42 4.01
N SER A 39 10.88 -6.56 2.96
CA SER A 39 12.32 -6.26 3.03
C SER A 39 12.57 -4.77 3.25
N GLU A 40 11.72 -3.90 2.66
CA GLU A 40 11.74 -2.47 2.97
C GLU A 40 11.29 -2.20 4.40
N PHE A 41 10.22 -2.86 4.86
CA PHE A 41 9.75 -2.71 6.23
C PHE A 41 10.84 -3.01 7.26
N GLU A 42 11.58 -4.12 7.14
CA GLU A 42 12.62 -4.47 8.12
C GLU A 42 13.74 -3.42 8.15
N LYS A 43 14.09 -2.83 6.99
CA LYS A 43 15.08 -1.73 6.91
C LYS A 43 14.62 -0.46 7.63
N TYR A 44 13.33 -0.15 7.59
CA TYR A 44 12.76 1.04 8.20
C TYR A 44 12.14 0.78 9.58
N LYS A 45 12.12 -0.47 10.05
CA LYS A 45 11.45 -0.88 11.29
C LYS A 45 11.92 -0.09 12.50
N ASP A 46 13.23 0.05 12.66
CA ASP A 46 13.81 0.81 13.77
C ASP A 46 13.40 2.30 13.71
N LEU A 47 13.45 2.90 12.52
CA LEU A 47 13.02 4.29 12.30
C LEU A 47 11.52 4.48 12.56
N ILE A 48 10.69 3.50 12.22
CA ILE A 48 9.24 3.52 12.50
C ILE A 48 9.01 3.37 14.00
N LYS A 49 9.78 2.50 14.67
CA LYS A 49 9.70 2.28 16.12
C LYS A 49 10.09 3.53 16.92
N GLU A 50 11.02 4.34 16.42
CA GLU A 50 11.33 5.65 17.04
C GLU A 50 10.23 6.70 16.83
N LYS A 51 9.48 6.60 15.75
CA LYS A 51 8.43 7.58 15.39
C LYS A 51 7.04 7.17 15.83
N THR A 52 6.85 5.90 16.21
CA THR A 52 5.53 5.37 16.51
C THR A 52 5.03 5.90 17.85
N GLU A 53 3.76 6.26 17.89
CA GLU A 53 3.07 6.64 19.14
C GLU A 53 2.55 5.41 19.90
N ARG A 54 2.73 4.20 19.34
CA ARG A 54 2.28 2.93 19.92
C ARG A 54 3.32 2.35 20.86
N SER A 55 2.85 1.59 21.85
CA SER A 55 3.76 0.73 22.63
C SER A 55 4.37 -0.37 21.73
N GLU A 56 5.47 -0.97 22.18
CA GLU A 56 6.15 -2.05 21.45
C GLU A 56 5.22 -3.25 21.21
N GLU A 57 4.45 -3.65 22.23
CA GLU A 57 3.48 -4.74 22.11
C GLU A 57 2.35 -4.42 21.11
N GLU A 58 1.83 -3.20 21.14
CA GLU A 58 0.80 -2.75 20.18
C GLU A 58 1.34 -2.69 18.75
N PHE A 59 2.58 -2.24 18.60
CA PHE A 59 3.25 -2.15 17.31
C PHE A 59 3.43 -3.53 16.68
N GLU A 60 3.98 -4.50 17.44
CA GLU A 60 4.14 -5.88 16.97
C GLU A 60 2.81 -6.53 16.62
N ARG A 61 1.81 -6.39 17.48
CA ARG A 61 0.46 -6.91 17.21
C ARG A 61 -0.16 -6.30 15.96
N PHE A 62 0.04 -5.00 15.73
CA PHE A 62 -0.50 -4.32 14.55
C PHE A 62 0.22 -4.76 13.26
N ILE A 63 1.53 -5.02 13.33
CA ILE A 63 2.27 -5.61 12.21
C ILE A 63 1.70 -6.97 11.83
N GLU A 64 1.44 -7.84 12.80
CA GLU A 64 0.86 -9.17 12.51
C GLU A 64 -0.51 -9.08 11.82
N ILE A 65 -1.34 -8.13 12.24
CA ILE A 65 -2.65 -7.89 11.63
C ILE A 65 -2.48 -7.45 10.17
N ILE A 66 -1.62 -6.46 9.93
CA ILE A 66 -1.34 -5.96 8.58
C ILE A 66 -0.76 -7.08 7.71
N GLN A 67 0.16 -7.89 8.23
CA GLN A 67 0.76 -9.02 7.53
C GLN A 67 -0.29 -10.03 7.07
N LYS A 68 -1.27 -10.35 7.92
CA LYS A 68 -2.35 -11.27 7.57
C LYS A 68 -3.36 -10.65 6.61
N LYS A 69 -3.48 -9.32 6.61
CA LYS A 69 -4.46 -8.58 5.81
C LYS A 69 -3.97 -8.26 4.40
N ILE A 70 -2.68 -8.00 4.23
CA ILE A 70 -2.08 -7.67 2.92
C ILE A 70 -1.61 -8.96 2.25
N LYS A 71 -2.18 -9.24 1.08
CA LYS A 71 -1.74 -10.34 0.21
C LYS A 71 -0.48 -9.93 -0.54
N LEU A 72 0.60 -10.66 -0.35
CA LEU A 72 1.82 -10.48 -1.13
C LEU A 72 1.73 -11.22 -2.46
N ILE A 73 2.15 -10.54 -3.51
CA ILE A 73 2.22 -11.08 -4.86
C ILE A 73 3.69 -11.08 -5.30
N PRO A 74 4.22 -12.24 -5.75
CA PRO A 74 5.59 -12.34 -6.24
C PRO A 74 5.82 -11.51 -7.50
N TYR A 75 7.04 -11.03 -7.71
CA TYR A 75 7.41 -10.22 -8.87
C TYR A 75 7.11 -10.91 -10.21
N GLU A 76 7.37 -12.22 -10.28
CA GLU A 76 7.13 -13.05 -11.46
C GLU A 76 5.68 -12.97 -11.97
N GLU A 77 4.70 -12.72 -11.08
CA GLU A 77 3.29 -12.61 -11.47
C GLU A 77 2.95 -11.31 -12.20
N PHE A 78 3.69 -10.23 -11.96
CA PHE A 78 3.42 -8.90 -12.53
C PHE A 78 4.57 -8.37 -13.40
N GLU A 79 5.67 -9.09 -13.51
CA GLU A 79 6.79 -8.80 -14.41
C GLU A 79 6.35 -8.43 -15.84
N PRO A 80 5.40 -9.13 -16.49
CA PRO A 80 4.97 -8.78 -17.85
C PRO A 80 4.37 -7.38 -17.97
N PHE A 81 3.81 -6.85 -16.88
CA PHE A 81 3.16 -5.54 -16.81
C PHE A 81 4.13 -4.40 -16.46
N ILE A 82 5.37 -4.71 -16.04
CA ILE A 82 6.38 -3.71 -15.67
C ILE A 82 6.65 -2.72 -16.82
N LYS A 83 6.85 -3.23 -18.04
CA LYS A 83 7.10 -2.38 -19.22
C LYS A 83 5.94 -1.43 -19.54
N GLU A 84 4.72 -1.80 -19.17
CA GLU A 84 3.56 -0.91 -19.31
C GLU A 84 3.50 0.10 -18.17
N ALA A 85 3.80 -0.35 -16.94
CA ALA A 85 3.85 0.48 -15.76
C ALA A 85 4.93 1.58 -15.89
N GLU A 86 6.12 1.27 -16.40
CA GLU A 86 7.20 2.25 -16.61
C GLU A 86 6.78 3.43 -17.50
N LYS A 87 5.86 3.22 -18.44
CA LYS A 87 5.39 4.28 -19.35
C LYS A 87 4.41 5.24 -18.66
N ILE A 88 3.73 4.78 -17.62
CA ILE A 88 2.73 5.55 -16.89
C ILE A 88 3.23 5.99 -15.50
N SER A 89 4.31 5.38 -15.02
CA SER A 89 4.82 5.64 -13.69
C SER A 89 5.55 6.99 -13.65
N PRO A 90 5.19 7.88 -12.72
CA PRO A 90 5.91 9.13 -12.52
C PRO A 90 7.27 8.92 -11.81
N ASP A 91 7.42 7.82 -11.06
CA ASP A 91 8.63 7.46 -10.32
C ASP A 91 8.96 5.98 -10.51
N PRO A 92 10.23 5.59 -10.74
CA PRO A 92 10.63 4.20 -10.84
C PRO A 92 10.20 3.32 -9.67
N LYS A 93 10.07 3.88 -8.46
CA LYS A 93 9.63 3.14 -7.25
C LYS A 93 8.16 2.75 -7.29
N ASP A 94 7.34 3.53 -7.99
CA ASP A 94 5.91 3.27 -8.10
C ASP A 94 5.58 2.26 -9.22
N THR A 95 6.55 2.00 -10.10
CA THR A 95 6.40 1.12 -11.27
C THR A 95 5.93 -0.28 -10.87
N GLU A 96 6.52 -0.86 -9.82
CA GLU A 96 6.19 -2.22 -9.39
C GLU A 96 4.75 -2.31 -8.85
N TYR A 97 4.33 -1.31 -8.07
CA TYR A 97 2.97 -1.21 -7.56
C TYR A 97 1.95 -0.97 -8.67
N LEU A 98 2.26 -0.12 -9.64
CA LEU A 98 1.42 0.12 -10.80
C LEU A 98 1.31 -1.13 -11.70
N ALA A 99 2.41 -1.85 -11.92
CA ALA A 99 2.40 -3.11 -12.65
C ALA A 99 1.51 -4.15 -11.97
N LEU A 100 1.61 -4.26 -10.64
CA LEU A 100 0.75 -5.12 -9.87
C LEU A 100 -0.74 -4.70 -9.96
N ALA A 101 -1.02 -3.40 -9.89
CA ALA A 101 -2.37 -2.87 -10.01
C ALA A 101 -2.97 -3.13 -11.41
N LEU A 102 -2.16 -3.00 -12.47
CA LEU A 102 -2.52 -3.36 -13.84
C LEU A 102 -2.83 -4.85 -13.95
N LYS A 103 -1.96 -5.72 -13.42
CA LYS A 103 -2.14 -7.17 -13.44
C LYS A 103 -3.44 -7.58 -12.75
N LEU A 104 -3.68 -7.04 -11.56
CA LEU A 104 -4.86 -7.36 -10.75
C LEU A 104 -6.10 -6.61 -11.22
N ASN A 105 -5.97 -5.71 -12.20
CA ASN A 105 -7.02 -4.81 -12.66
C ASN A 105 -7.75 -4.11 -11.50
N CYS A 106 -6.97 -3.63 -10.53
CA CYS A 106 -7.47 -3.05 -9.30
C CYS A 106 -6.94 -1.62 -9.10
N ALA A 107 -7.48 -0.93 -8.11
CA ALA A 107 -7.06 0.44 -7.84
C ALA A 107 -5.79 0.47 -6.99
N PHE A 108 -5.02 1.55 -7.10
CA PHE A 108 -3.83 1.77 -6.28
C PHE A 108 -4.15 2.73 -5.13
N TRP A 109 -3.82 2.36 -3.91
CA TRP A 109 -3.92 3.22 -2.74
C TRP A 109 -2.58 3.89 -2.47
N SER A 110 -2.51 5.18 -2.81
CA SER A 110 -1.38 6.04 -2.46
C SER A 110 -1.83 7.48 -2.25
N ASN A 111 -1.13 8.18 -1.36
CA ASN A 111 -1.35 9.60 -1.11
C ASN A 111 -0.48 10.51 -1.99
N ASP A 112 0.39 9.95 -2.85
CA ASP A 112 1.13 10.76 -3.81
C ASP A 112 0.20 11.24 -4.94
N LYS A 113 0.08 12.57 -5.05
CA LYS A 113 -0.72 13.23 -6.07
C LYS A 113 -0.16 13.04 -7.47
N LYS A 114 1.15 12.79 -7.62
CA LYS A 114 1.78 12.53 -8.92
C LYS A 114 1.22 11.27 -9.56
N LEU A 115 0.85 10.26 -8.77
CA LEU A 115 0.26 9.02 -9.29
C LEU A 115 -1.13 9.20 -9.89
N LYS A 116 -1.83 10.29 -9.54
CA LYS A 116 -3.11 10.64 -10.17
C LYS A 116 -2.96 11.25 -11.56
N THR A 117 -1.73 11.51 -12.03
CA THR A 117 -1.48 12.08 -13.36
C THR A 117 -1.63 11.04 -14.48
N GLN A 118 -1.42 9.76 -14.18
CA GLN A 118 -1.67 8.69 -15.14
C GLN A 118 -3.14 8.28 -15.18
N ASN A 119 -3.58 7.75 -16.32
CA ASN A 119 -4.98 7.45 -16.61
C ASN A 119 -5.28 5.95 -16.76
N LYS A 120 -4.31 5.06 -16.54
CA LYS A 120 -4.49 3.62 -16.70
C LYS A 120 -4.96 2.92 -15.42
N VAL A 121 -4.46 3.35 -14.27
CA VAL A 121 -4.77 2.77 -12.95
C VAL A 121 -5.55 3.79 -12.14
N LYS A 122 -6.68 3.39 -11.54
CA LYS A 122 -7.41 4.28 -10.64
C LYS A 122 -6.63 4.44 -9.34
N VAL A 123 -6.31 5.67 -8.95
CA VAL A 123 -5.56 5.94 -7.70
C VAL A 123 -6.48 6.57 -6.68
N TYR A 124 -6.57 5.96 -5.50
CA TYR A 124 -7.29 6.49 -4.36
C TYR A 124 -6.31 6.98 -3.31
N SER A 125 -6.56 8.17 -2.77
CA SER A 125 -5.97 8.63 -1.53
C SER A 125 -6.74 8.10 -0.32
N THR A 126 -6.16 8.20 0.87
CA THR A 126 -6.85 7.89 2.13
C THR A 126 -8.18 8.65 2.22
N GLU A 127 -8.24 9.91 1.78
CA GLU A 127 -9.47 10.71 1.79
C GLU A 127 -10.53 10.17 0.83
N ASP A 128 -10.13 9.75 -0.37
CA ASP A 128 -11.05 9.19 -1.36
C ASP A 128 -11.66 7.88 -0.85
N LEU A 129 -10.84 7.00 -0.26
CA LEU A 129 -11.31 5.74 0.31
C LEU A 129 -12.31 5.96 1.46
N LYS A 130 -12.06 6.95 2.33
CA LYS A 130 -13.01 7.31 3.39
C LYS A 130 -14.36 7.73 2.82
N ASN A 131 -14.38 8.44 1.71
CA ASN A 131 -15.63 8.91 1.10
C ASN A 131 -16.37 7.77 0.39
N GLU A 132 -15.64 6.85 -0.26
CA GLU A 132 -16.22 5.67 -0.90
C GLU A 132 -16.81 4.68 0.11
N LEU A 133 -16.17 4.47 1.26
CA LEU A 133 -16.64 3.53 2.30
C LEU A 133 -17.71 4.11 3.23
N LYS A 134 -17.96 5.42 3.20
CA LYS A 134 -19.03 6.07 3.97
C LYS A 134 -20.40 6.06 3.27
N LYS A 135 -20.48 5.53 2.05
CA LYS A 135 -21.73 5.31 1.32
C LYS A 135 -22.33 3.95 1.67
#